data_AF-A0A1G5WCL2-F1
#
_entry.id   AF-A0A1G5WCL2-F1
#
_cell.length_a   1.000
_cell.length_b   1.000
_cell.length_c   1.000
_cell.angle_alpha   90.00
_cell.angle_beta   90.00
_cell.angle_gamma   90.00
#
_symmetry.space_group_name_H-M   'P 1'
#
loop_
_entity.id
_entity.type
_entity.pdbx_description
1 polymer ?
#
loop_
_entity_poly.entity_id
_entity_poly.type
_entity_poly.pdbx_seq_one_letter_code
_entity_poly.pdbx_strand_id
1 'polypeptide(L)'
;MKIAIVDMGLDKNDRFGTTERGICELSQALVQEGHEVLVLYRNHVKGDYLFPLDNQVKRHRISGESAALSDTAKIRREILRLFSPDMARQMTETHERKAYAAELLQALNSFVPDMVILDSSLDSSLVSELKMTSQVLFMDKIRTGDYKGNEVRQAEKGMDRIVHHISEKIHKIEEALANHPWGNSRLVHG
;
A
#
# COMPACT_ATOMS: atom_id res chain seq x y z
N MET A 1 10.71 -8.56 11.18
CA MET A 1 10.75 -8.56 9.70
C MET A 1 10.62 -7.14 9.18
N LYS A 2 10.97 -6.90 7.91
CA LYS A 2 10.68 -5.63 7.21
C LYS A 2 9.34 -5.76 6.49
N ILE A 3 8.37 -4.93 6.86
CA ILE A 3 7.01 -4.96 6.33
C ILE A 3 6.70 -3.63 5.67
N ALA A 4 6.32 -3.66 4.38
CA ALA A 4 5.82 -2.49 3.69
C ALA A 4 4.29 -2.54 3.61
N ILE A 5 3.60 -1.47 3.99
CA ILE A 5 2.16 -1.30 3.81
C ILE A 5 1.95 -0.26 2.71
N VAL A 6 1.14 -0.58 1.71
CA VAL A 6 0.84 0.29 0.57
C VAL A 6 -0.62 0.74 0.64
N ASP A 7 -0.80 2.02 0.94
CA ASP A 7 -2.08 2.74 0.94
C ASP A 7 -2.21 3.59 -0.32
N MET A 8 -3.18 3.29 -1.17
CA MET A 8 -3.39 4.05 -2.39
C MET A 8 -4.34 5.23 -2.18
N GLY A 9 -5.07 5.27 -1.06
CA GLY A 9 -6.08 6.31 -0.80
C GLY A 9 -7.15 6.42 -1.89
N LEU A 10 -7.27 5.42 -2.78
CA LEU A 10 -8.13 5.50 -3.97
C LEU A 10 -9.60 5.18 -3.67
N ASP A 11 -9.93 4.78 -2.44
CA ASP A 11 -11.31 4.56 -2.06
C ASP A 11 -12.04 5.90 -1.88
N LYS A 12 -12.76 6.32 -2.91
CA LYS A 12 -13.63 7.50 -2.89
C LYS A 12 -14.75 7.42 -1.85
N ASN A 13 -15.00 6.24 -1.28
CA ASN A 13 -15.95 6.03 -0.19
C ASN A 13 -15.30 6.19 1.19
N ASP A 14 -13.97 6.25 1.30
CA ASP A 14 -13.27 6.48 2.55
C ASP A 14 -13.22 7.97 2.91
N ARG A 15 -14.41 8.54 3.11
CA ARG A 15 -14.56 9.98 3.40
C ARG A 15 -14.18 10.34 4.84
N PHE A 16 -13.90 9.35 5.68
CA PHE A 16 -13.66 9.52 7.11
C PHE A 16 -12.30 8.98 7.58
N GLY A 17 -11.47 8.48 6.66
CA GLY A 17 -10.13 7.97 6.95
C GLY A 17 -10.14 6.64 7.71
N THR A 18 -11.13 5.78 7.48
CA THR A 18 -11.26 4.48 8.12
C THR A 18 -10.15 3.53 7.70
N THR A 19 -9.79 3.52 6.41
CA THR A 19 -8.66 2.73 5.89
C THR A 19 -7.36 3.28 6.47
N GLU A 20 -7.24 4.60 6.43
CA GLU A 20 -6.09 5.33 6.95
C GLU A 20 -5.85 4.99 8.44
N ARG A 21 -6.91 5.03 9.26
CA ARG A 21 -6.87 4.65 10.67
C ARG A 21 -6.47 3.20 10.87
N GLY A 22 -7.04 2.28 10.09
CA GLY A 22 -6.70 0.86 10.16
C GLY A 22 -5.23 0.59 9.83
N ILE A 23 -4.68 1.32 8.86
CA ILE A 23 -3.26 1.25 8.51
C ILE A 23 -2.40 1.81 9.64
N CYS A 24 -2.82 2.90 10.29
CA CYS A 24 -2.13 3.42 11.48
C CYS A 24 -2.12 2.40 12.62
N GLU A 25 -3.27 1.86 13.00
CA GLU A 25 -3.41 0.87 14.07
C GLU A 25 -2.60 -0.41 13.77
N LEU A 26 -2.71 -0.93 12.54
CA LEU A 26 -1.92 -2.09 12.10
C LEU A 26 -0.42 -1.80 12.16
N SER A 27 0.03 -0.67 11.60
CA SER A 27 1.45 -0.33 11.60
C SER A 27 2.01 -0.22 13.02
N GLN A 28 1.23 0.30 13.96
CA GLN A 28 1.62 0.40 15.35
C GLN A 28 1.70 -0.98 16.02
N ALA A 29 0.73 -1.86 15.78
CA ALA A 29 0.76 -3.24 16.27
C ALA A 29 2.01 -3.98 15.76
N LEU A 30 2.32 -3.87 14.46
CA LEU A 30 3.51 -4.49 13.87
C LEU A 30 4.82 -3.95 14.45
N VAL A 31 4.89 -2.64 14.74
CA VAL A 31 6.06 -2.05 15.43
C VAL A 31 6.16 -2.56 16.86
N GLN A 32 5.05 -2.68 17.58
CA GLN A 32 5.03 -3.23 18.95
C GLN A 32 5.49 -4.69 18.99
N GLU A 33 5.22 -5.46 17.93
CA GLU A 33 5.71 -6.82 17.72
C GLU A 33 7.20 -6.86 17.26
N GLY A 34 7.86 -5.71 17.14
CA GLY A 34 9.29 -5.61 16.82
C GLY A 34 9.61 -5.64 15.33
N HIS A 35 8.64 -5.39 14.45
CA HIS A 35 8.86 -5.31 13.01
C HIS A 35 9.28 -3.91 12.56
N GLU A 36 10.10 -3.84 11.52
CA GLU A 36 10.44 -2.58 10.85
C GLU A 36 9.36 -2.28 9.80
N VAL A 37 8.61 -1.20 9.97
CA VAL A 37 7.43 -0.90 9.15
C VAL A 37 7.67 0.34 8.27
N LEU A 38 7.33 0.21 6.99
CA LEU A 38 7.29 1.29 6.01
C LEU A 38 5.85 1.45 5.50
N VAL A 39 5.27 2.64 5.67
CA VAL A 39 3.98 2.99 5.06
C VAL A 39 4.24 3.82 3.80
N LEU A 40 3.88 3.26 2.65
CA LEU A 40 3.87 3.90 1.34
C LEU A 40 2.47 4.39 1.05
N TYR A 41 2.31 5.68 0.80
CA TYR A 41 0.96 6.23 0.68
C TYR A 41 0.80 7.22 -0.47
N ARG A 42 -0.42 7.24 -1.05
CA ARG A 42 -0.84 8.23 -2.03
C ARG A 42 -1.96 9.10 -1.46
N ASN A 43 -1.61 10.26 -0.90
CA ASN A 43 -2.61 11.21 -0.44
C ASN A 43 -3.13 12.08 -1.60
N HIS A 44 -4.45 12.04 -1.86
CA HIS A 44 -5.14 12.95 -2.78
C HIS A 44 -5.14 14.40 -2.28
N VAL A 45 -5.11 14.58 -0.97
CA VAL A 45 -4.96 15.89 -0.32
C VAL A 45 -3.46 16.10 -0.07
N LYS A 46 -2.92 17.26 -0.45
CA LYS A 46 -1.54 17.59 -0.06
C LYS A 46 -1.53 17.77 1.47
N GLY A 47 -0.86 16.88 2.20
CA GLY A 47 -0.76 16.93 3.65
C GLY A 47 -0.38 15.59 4.28
N ASP A 48 -0.20 15.62 5.60
CA ASP A 48 0.01 14.43 6.41
C ASP A 48 -1.27 13.58 6.51
N TYR A 49 -1.12 12.35 6.99
CA TYR A 49 -2.23 11.51 7.44
C TYR A 49 -3.10 12.28 8.45
N LEU A 50 -4.42 12.14 8.35
CA LEU A 50 -5.39 12.57 9.36
C LEU A 50 -5.11 11.93 10.73
N PHE A 51 -4.58 10.70 10.75
CA PHE A 51 -4.23 9.97 11.97
C PHE A 51 -2.71 9.94 12.21
N PRO A 52 -2.24 10.17 13.45
CA PRO A 52 -0.81 10.16 13.74
C PRO A 52 -0.25 8.74 13.64
N LEU A 53 0.83 8.59 12.87
CA LEU A 53 1.63 7.37 12.85
C LEU A 53 2.70 7.44 13.94
N ASP A 54 3.00 6.28 14.53
CA ASP A 54 4.10 6.12 15.49
C ASP A 54 5.40 6.65 14.87
N ASN A 55 6.24 7.30 15.68
CA ASN A 55 7.47 7.92 15.18
C ASN A 55 8.49 6.90 14.65
N GLN A 56 8.35 5.63 15.03
CA GLN A 56 9.16 4.52 14.53
C GLN A 56 8.70 4.01 13.16
N VAL A 57 7.49 4.34 12.73
CA VAL A 57 6.98 3.96 11.40
C VAL A 57 7.56 4.89 10.35
N LYS A 58 8.33 4.32 9.40
CA LYS A 58 8.83 5.06 8.24
C LYS A 58 7.66 5.38 7.32
N ARG A 59 7.65 6.60 6.77
CA ARG A 59 6.61 7.07 5.87
C ARG A 59 7.22 7.58 4.59
N HIS A 60 6.64 7.20 3.46
CA HIS A 60 7.04 7.72 2.18
C HIS A 60 5.81 7.97 1.29
N ARG A 61 5.62 9.24 0.93
CA ARG A 61 4.54 9.65 0.03
C ARG A 61 4.95 9.34 -1.41
N ILE A 62 4.11 8.59 -2.11
CA ILE A 62 4.25 8.38 -3.55
C ILE A 62 3.47 9.49 -4.27
N SER A 63 4.22 10.36 -4.95
CA SER A 63 3.68 11.57 -5.58
C SER A 63 3.03 11.26 -6.94
N GLY A 64 3.63 10.37 -7.73
CA GLY A 64 3.34 10.23 -9.15
C GLY A 64 3.64 11.50 -9.96
N GLU A 65 4.26 12.53 -9.36
CA GLU A 65 4.50 13.83 -10.00
C GLU A 65 5.72 13.80 -10.94
N SER A 66 6.61 12.81 -10.78
CA SER A 66 7.73 12.56 -11.71
C SER A 66 7.28 12.19 -13.14
N ALA A 67 5.97 12.08 -13.37
CA ALA A 67 5.34 11.58 -14.58
C ALA A 67 4.96 12.63 -15.62
N ALA A 68 5.51 13.86 -15.56
CA ALA A 68 5.15 14.89 -16.53
C ALA A 68 5.30 14.32 -17.95
N LEU A 69 4.18 14.27 -18.69
CA LEU A 69 4.18 13.76 -20.06
C LEU A 69 5.30 14.45 -20.83
N SER A 70 6.10 13.68 -21.59
CA SER A 70 7.04 14.29 -22.53
C SER A 70 6.28 15.20 -23.49
N ASP A 71 6.94 16.21 -24.04
CA ASP A 71 6.24 17.16 -24.94
C ASP A 71 5.64 16.45 -26.15
N THR A 72 6.29 15.40 -26.65
CA THR A 72 5.74 14.51 -27.69
C THR A 72 4.47 13.79 -27.22
N ALA A 73 4.43 13.31 -25.97
CA ALA A 73 3.25 12.66 -25.41
C ALA A 73 2.12 13.67 -25.13
N LYS A 74 2.43 14.91 -24.75
CA LYS A 74 1.45 16.00 -24.63
C LYS A 74 0.80 16.31 -25.99
N ILE A 75 1.61 16.43 -27.05
CA ILE A 75 1.13 16.67 -28.42
C ILE A 75 0.24 15.51 -28.87
N ARG A 76 0.69 14.26 -28.68
CA ARG A 76 -0.11 13.07 -29.03
C ARG A 76 -1.44 13.03 -28.27
N ARG A 77 -1.44 13.33 -26.97
CA ARG A 77 -2.66 13.43 -26.16
C ARG A 77 -3.62 14.48 -26.71
N GLU A 78 -3.12 15.63 -27.13
CA GLU A 78 -3.97 16.72 -27.64
C GLU A 78 -4.53 16.40 -29.03
N ILE A 79 -3.74 15.75 -29.89
CA ILE A 79 -4.24 15.18 -31.16
C ILE A 79 -5.34 14.16 -30.87
N LEU A 80 -5.12 13.23 -29.94
CA LEU A 80 -6.14 12.24 -29.55
C LEU A 80 -7.39 12.89 -28.98
N ARG A 81 -7.26 13.98 -28.21
CA ARG A 81 -8.40 14.70 -27.62
C ARG A 81 -9.34 15.26 -28.68
N LEU A 82 -8.81 15.69 -29.83
CA LEU A 82 -9.62 16.18 -30.96
C LEU A 82 -10.49 15.08 -31.58
N PHE A 83 -10.06 13.82 -31.51
CA PHE A 83 -10.80 12.67 -32.07
C PHE A 83 -11.63 11.93 -31.02
N SER A 84 -11.11 11.81 -29.79
CA SER A 84 -11.75 11.13 -28.67
C SER A 84 -11.20 11.66 -27.34
N PRO A 85 -12.02 12.42 -26.59
CA PRO A 85 -11.69 12.84 -25.23
C PRO A 85 -11.36 11.66 -24.30
N ASP A 86 -12.03 10.52 -24.48
CA ASP A 86 -11.85 9.32 -23.66
C ASP A 86 -10.47 8.68 -23.89
N MET A 87 -10.01 8.60 -25.14
CA MET A 87 -8.67 8.08 -25.43
C MET A 87 -7.56 8.98 -24.87
N ALA A 88 -7.74 10.30 -24.93
CA ALA A 88 -6.81 11.25 -24.33
C ALA A 88 -6.75 11.10 -22.80
N ARG A 89 -7.90 10.84 -22.16
CA ARG A 89 -7.99 10.56 -20.73
C ARG A 89 -7.28 9.25 -20.37
N GLN A 90 -7.57 8.16 -21.06
CA GLN A 90 -6.93 6.86 -20.83
C GLN A 90 -5.40 6.93 -21.00
N MET A 91 -4.90 7.68 -21.99
CA MET A 91 -3.47 7.87 -22.19
C MET A 91 -2.81 8.57 -20.99
N THR A 92 -3.49 9.55 -20.40
CA THR A 92 -3.02 10.27 -19.21
C THR A 92 -3.02 9.34 -18.00
N GLU A 93 -4.15 8.67 -17.74
CA GLU A 93 -4.30 7.71 -16.64
C GLU A 93 -3.26 6.58 -16.70
N THR A 94 -2.93 6.10 -17.90
CA THR A 94 -1.90 5.07 -18.09
C THR A 94 -0.50 5.58 -17.78
N HIS A 95 -0.16 6.82 -18.16
CA HIS A 95 1.15 7.39 -17.84
C HIS A 95 1.30 7.64 -16.34
N GLU A 96 0.27 8.20 -15.70
CA GLU A 96 0.25 8.42 -14.25
C GLU A 96 0.40 7.09 -13.51
N ARG A 97 -0.31 6.04 -13.95
CA ARG A 97 -0.20 4.69 -13.36
C ARG A 97 1.21 4.13 -13.45
N LYS A 98 1.85 4.18 -14.62
CA LYS A 98 3.19 3.64 -14.81
C LYS A 98 4.25 4.37 -14.00
N ALA A 99 4.18 5.69 -13.95
CA ALA A 99 5.11 6.48 -13.15
C ALA A 99 4.92 6.22 -11.66
N TYR A 100 3.66 6.09 -11.22
CA TYR A 100 3.34 5.68 -9.86
C TYR A 100 3.91 4.29 -9.54
N ALA A 101 3.70 3.30 -10.42
CA ALA A 101 4.25 1.96 -10.25
C ALA A 101 5.78 1.97 -10.14
N ALA A 102 6.45 2.82 -10.93
CA ALA A 102 7.90 2.97 -10.90
C ALA A 102 8.41 3.57 -9.57
N GLU A 103 7.77 4.63 -9.07
CA GLU A 103 8.12 5.27 -7.79
C GLU A 103 7.84 4.32 -6.62
N LEU A 104 6.71 3.62 -6.64
CA LEU A 104 6.36 2.58 -5.67
C LEU A 104 7.41 1.46 -5.67
N LEU A 105 7.78 0.95 -6.85
CA LEU A 105 8.80 -0.09 -6.99
C LEU A 105 10.17 0.38 -6.51
N GLN A 106 10.54 1.64 -6.77
CA GLN A 106 11.79 2.22 -6.28
C GLN A 106 11.83 2.26 -4.74
N ALA A 107 10.74 2.69 -4.10
CA ALA A 107 10.63 2.73 -2.65
C ALA A 107 10.72 1.32 -2.04
N LEU A 108 10.01 0.35 -2.64
CA LEU A 108 10.03 -1.05 -2.22
C LEU A 108 11.42 -1.68 -2.39
N ASN A 109 12.09 -1.44 -3.51
CA ASN A 109 13.45 -1.94 -3.75
C ASN A 109 14.49 -1.30 -2.82
N SER A 110 14.26 -0.08 -2.37
CA SER A 110 15.15 0.60 -1.42
C SER A 110 14.98 0.05 0.00
N PHE A 111 13.75 -0.29 0.38
CA PHE A 111 13.45 -0.83 1.70
C PHE A 111 13.75 -2.33 1.82
N VAL A 112 13.54 -3.07 0.72
CA VAL A 112 13.64 -4.53 0.60
C VAL A 112 12.75 -5.23 1.64
N PRO A 113 11.42 -5.12 1.53
CA PRO A 113 10.50 -5.75 2.46
C PRO A 113 10.48 -7.27 2.31
N ASP A 114 10.38 -7.98 3.42
CA ASP A 114 10.08 -9.41 3.45
C ASP A 114 8.61 -9.66 3.05
N MET A 115 7.73 -8.75 3.47
CA MET A 115 6.29 -8.79 3.20
C MET A 115 5.77 -7.43 2.76
N VAL A 116 4.84 -7.45 1.80
CA VAL A 116 4.11 -6.27 1.35
C VAL A 116 2.62 -6.46 1.54
N ILE A 117 2.04 -5.57 2.32
CA ILE A 117 0.62 -5.50 2.61
C ILE A 117 0.03 -4.43 1.68
N LEU A 118 -0.86 -4.85 0.80
CA LEU A 118 -1.52 -4.00 -0.18
C LEU A 118 -2.93 -3.66 0.30
N ASP A 119 -3.30 -2.39 0.27
CA ASP A 119 -4.71 -2.03 0.42
C ASP A 119 -5.55 -2.67 -0.71
N SER A 120 -6.85 -2.83 -0.48
CA SER A 120 -7.79 -3.39 -1.46
C SER A 120 -8.26 -2.39 -2.52
N SER A 121 -7.72 -1.18 -2.50
CA SER A 121 -7.96 -0.19 -3.55
C SER A 121 -6.91 -0.25 -4.67
N LEU A 122 -5.82 -1.01 -4.48
CA LEU A 122 -4.95 -1.45 -5.57
C LEU A 122 -5.70 -2.33 -6.57
N ASP A 123 -5.72 -1.91 -7.83
CA ASP A 123 -6.22 -2.74 -8.92
C ASP A 123 -5.20 -3.81 -9.35
N SER A 124 -5.71 -4.89 -9.94
CA SER A 124 -4.88 -6.02 -10.38
C SER A 124 -3.86 -5.65 -11.47
N SER A 125 -4.11 -4.55 -12.21
CA SER A 125 -3.19 -4.09 -13.25
C SER A 125 -1.94 -3.48 -12.63
N LEU A 126 -2.07 -2.67 -11.58
CA LEU A 126 -0.95 -2.08 -10.88
C LEU A 126 -0.12 -3.15 -10.16
N VAL A 127 -0.78 -4.11 -9.53
CA VAL A 127 -0.11 -5.27 -8.92
C VAL A 127 0.75 -6.02 -9.94
N SER A 128 0.23 -6.22 -11.15
CA SER A 128 0.97 -6.90 -12.22
C SER A 128 2.21 -6.12 -12.69
N GLU A 129 2.20 -4.78 -12.60
CA GLU A 129 3.33 -3.94 -12.99
C GLU A 129 4.47 -3.98 -11.96
N LEU A 130 4.17 -4.20 -10.68
CA LEU A 130 5.16 -4.17 -9.59
C LEU A 130 6.13 -5.37 -9.60
N LYS A 131 5.78 -6.48 -10.29
CA LYS A 131 6.63 -7.70 -10.42
C LYS A 131 7.36 -8.08 -9.13
N MET A 132 6.64 -8.05 -8.00
CA MET A 132 7.25 -8.17 -6.68
C MET A 132 7.75 -9.59 -6.41
N THR A 133 8.92 -9.70 -5.78
CA THR A 133 9.48 -10.98 -5.30
C THR A 133 9.13 -11.27 -3.84
N SER A 134 8.76 -10.23 -3.07
CA SER A 134 8.34 -10.33 -1.66
C SER A 134 6.97 -10.99 -1.51
N GLN A 135 6.67 -11.52 -0.33
CA GLN A 135 5.35 -12.09 -0.07
C GLN A 135 4.29 -10.99 -0.02
N VAL A 136 3.24 -11.13 -0.83
CA VAL A 136 2.17 -10.14 -0.95
C VAL A 136 0.93 -10.59 -0.18
N LEU A 137 0.39 -9.70 0.65
CA LEU A 137 -0.87 -9.87 1.36
C LEU A 137 -1.82 -8.74 0.98
N PHE A 138 -3.06 -9.08 0.65
CA PHE A 138 -4.11 -8.09 0.39
C PHE A 138 -4.92 -7.83 1.67
N MET A 139 -5.06 -6.57 2.05
CA MET A 139 -6.03 -6.11 3.03
C MET A 139 -7.39 -6.05 2.36
N ASP A 140 -8.19 -7.10 2.49
CA ASP A 140 -9.53 -7.12 1.91
C ASP A 140 -10.41 -6.02 2.54
N LYS A 141 -11.25 -5.36 1.74
CA LYS A 141 -12.00 -4.17 2.20
C LYS A 141 -12.79 -4.51 3.46
N ILE A 142 -12.49 -3.77 4.52
CA ILE A 142 -13.37 -3.61 5.67
C ILE A 142 -14.68 -2.99 5.15
N ARG A 143 -15.69 -3.80 4.83
CA ARG A 143 -17.07 -3.32 4.80
C ARG A 143 -17.52 -3.14 6.23
N THR A 144 -17.07 -2.05 6.84
CA THR A 144 -17.72 -1.53 8.05
C THR A 144 -18.75 -0.54 7.60
N GLY A 145 -19.98 -1.04 7.51
CA GLY A 145 -21.15 -0.33 8.01
C GLY A 145 -21.53 1.03 7.39
N ASP A 146 -22.82 1.20 7.17
CA ASP A 146 -23.39 2.47 6.74
C ASP A 146 -23.47 3.44 7.94
N TYR A 147 -22.55 4.42 8.00
CA TYR A 147 -22.29 5.33 9.11
C TYR A 147 -23.57 5.87 9.81
N LYS A 148 -24.05 5.11 10.80
CA LYS A 148 -25.04 5.52 11.79
C LYS A 148 -24.70 4.91 13.15
N GLY A 149 -23.94 5.62 13.98
CA GLY A 149 -23.84 5.56 15.46
C GLY A 149 -23.55 4.22 16.19
N ASN A 150 -24.15 3.11 15.76
CA ASN A 150 -24.05 1.76 16.35
C ASN A 150 -22.89 0.91 15.78
N GLU A 151 -22.22 1.39 14.75
CA GLU A 151 -21.24 0.61 13.99
C GLU A 151 -19.78 0.83 14.40
N VAL A 152 -19.47 1.79 15.29
CA VAL A 152 -18.11 1.96 15.83
C VAL A 152 -17.61 0.67 16.48
N ARG A 153 -18.48 0.00 17.26
CA ARG A 153 -18.18 -1.31 17.87
C ARG A 153 -18.09 -2.46 16.86
N GLN A 154 -18.73 -2.34 15.69
CA GLN A 154 -18.61 -3.34 14.63
C GLN A 154 -17.36 -3.10 13.79
N ALA A 155 -16.93 -1.84 13.63
CA ALA A 155 -15.69 -1.47 12.99
C ALA A 155 -14.46 -1.85 13.80
N GLU A 156 -14.49 -1.61 15.12
CA GLU A 156 -13.47 -2.11 16.05
C GLU A 156 -13.37 -3.65 15.97
N LYS A 157 -14.50 -4.37 16.04
CA LYS A 157 -14.51 -5.84 15.90
C LYS A 157 -14.07 -6.34 14.53
N GLY A 158 -14.31 -5.57 13.47
CA GLY A 158 -13.83 -5.89 12.12
C GLY A 158 -12.32 -5.70 11.99
N MET A 159 -11.80 -4.63 12.58
CA MET A 159 -10.37 -4.32 12.64
C MET A 159 -9.60 -5.36 13.45
N ASP A 160 -10.08 -5.71 14.64
CA ASP A 160 -9.47 -6.73 15.51
C ASP A 160 -9.33 -8.08 14.78
N ARG A 161 -10.33 -8.45 13.96
CA ARG A 161 -10.29 -9.68 13.16
C ARG A 161 -9.24 -9.63 12.05
N ILE A 162 -9.01 -8.47 11.45
CA ILE A 162 -8.02 -8.31 10.39
C ILE A 162 -6.62 -8.28 10.97
N VAL A 163 -6.41 -7.52 12.05
CA VAL A 163 -5.14 -7.54 12.78
C VAL A 163 -4.83 -8.98 13.20
N HIS A 164 -5.80 -9.70 13.79
CA HIS A 164 -5.65 -11.11 14.11
C HIS A 164 -5.32 -11.98 12.89
N HIS A 165 -6.03 -11.82 11.77
CA HIS A 165 -5.77 -12.60 10.55
C HIS A 165 -4.39 -12.31 9.93
N ILE A 166 -3.96 -11.05 9.96
CA ILE A 166 -2.65 -10.63 9.49
C ILE A 166 -1.57 -11.19 10.42
N SER A 167 -1.71 -11.04 11.74
CA SER A 167 -0.79 -11.60 12.73
C SER A 167 -0.70 -13.13 12.61
N GLU A 168 -1.80 -13.86 12.42
CA GLU A 168 -1.76 -15.31 12.17
C GLU A 168 -0.98 -15.67 10.90
N LYS A 169 -1.14 -14.90 9.83
CA LYS A 169 -0.39 -15.12 8.58
C LYS A 169 1.08 -14.80 8.75
N ILE A 170 1.42 -13.71 9.43
CA ILE A 170 2.80 -13.36 9.77
C ILE A 170 3.42 -14.50 10.56
N HIS A 171 2.76 -14.99 11.61
CA HIS A 171 3.27 -16.09 12.43
C HIS A 171 3.56 -17.35 11.60
N LYS A 172 2.65 -17.75 10.70
CA LYS A 172 2.87 -18.89 9.79
C LYS A 172 4.08 -18.68 8.86
N ILE A 173 4.32 -17.45 8.44
CA ILE A 173 5.45 -17.11 7.57
C ILE A 173 6.75 -17.14 8.35
N GLU A 174 6.77 -16.59 9.57
CA GLU A 174 7.90 -16.67 10.48
C GLU A 174 8.26 -18.13 10.81
N GLU A 175 7.26 -18.96 11.12
CA GLU A 175 7.45 -20.41 11.31
C GLU A 175 8.00 -21.09 10.05
N ALA A 176 7.49 -20.76 8.87
CA ALA A 176 7.97 -21.34 7.61
C ALA A 176 9.40 -20.92 7.29
N LEU A 177 9.78 -19.67 7.57
CA LEU A 177 11.13 -19.15 7.42
C LEU A 177 12.09 -19.81 8.42
N ALA A 178 11.67 -20.00 9.67
CA ALA A 178 12.45 -20.67 10.71
C ALA A 178 12.67 -22.16 10.41
N ASN A 179 11.69 -22.83 9.80
CA ASN A 179 11.74 -24.25 9.46
C ASN A 179 12.33 -24.54 8.06
N HIS A 180 12.74 -23.51 7.31
CA HIS A 180 13.34 -23.70 6.00
C HIS A 180 14.76 -24.30 6.13
N PRO A 181 15.13 -25.35 5.37
CA PRO A 181 16.38 -26.11 5.56
C PRO A 181 17.68 -25.32 5.28
N TRP A 182 17.58 -24.03 4.95
CA TRP A 182 18.70 -23.10 4.78
C TRP A 182 18.66 -21.89 5.75
N GLY A 183 17.71 -21.87 6.70
CA GLY A 183 17.47 -20.74 7.63
C GLY A 183 18.54 -20.55 8.69
N ASN A 184 19.53 -21.45 8.80
CA ASN A 184 20.56 -21.42 9.84
C ASN A 184 21.96 -21.04 9.34
N SER A 185 22.10 -20.51 8.11
CA SER A 185 23.42 -20.16 7.55
C SER A 185 23.81 -18.67 7.70
N ARG A 186 23.10 -17.87 8.51
CA ARG A 186 23.48 -16.46 8.76
C ARG A 186 23.78 -16.10 10.22
N LEU A 187 24.07 -17.08 11.08
CA LEU A 187 24.53 -16.82 12.45
C LEU A 187 25.81 -17.55 12.85
N VAL A 188 26.60 -18.06 11.89
CA VAL A 188 27.95 -18.56 12.19
C VAL A 188 28.91 -18.11 11.09
N HIS A 189 29.62 -17.01 11.36
CA HIS A 189 30.99 -16.64 10.95
C HIS A 189 31.12 -15.16 10.58
N GLY A 190 31.95 -14.45 11.36
CA GLY A 190 32.55 -13.16 11.00
C GLY A 190 32.29 -12.06 12.01
#